data_AF-C7ZK83-F1
#
_entry.id   AF-C7ZK83-F1
#
_cell.length_a   1.000
_cell.length_b   1.000
_cell.length_c   1.000
_cell.angle_alpha   90.00
_cell.angle_beta   90.00
_cell.angle_gamma   90.00
#
_symmetry.space_group_name_H-M   'P 1'
#
loop_
_entity.id
_entity.type
_entity.pdbx_description
1 polymer ?
#
loop_
_entity_poly.entity_id
_entity_poly.type
_entity_poly.pdbx_seq_one_letter_code
_entity_poly.pdbx_strand_id
1 'polypeptide(L)'
;MTDLNHIASSFTVTSGALCFGTLSNMLGGAHALIQYPPTSSPRPTGTVVAHQFEHNVPAKNGDWNVYKLRDIDSPRVDGWFAAHQDVDPVPELTKILRVAGSPYEETENTFNNDATRAEKVFLVNRYDWGYYVGGSEVEEAEDEEDELAASNTIGLVDHAHGIALVQKWARQKSRKRRPSENGVWMYIPDAEYMWGRFGFNDDYTEARSFLYFTQRTEFRVWMVVQRELVLNSGESGHCIGRGLHLDSGPLSGEGIWGSHGAFPMRLQV
;
A
#
# COMPACT_ATOMS: atom_id res chain seq x y z
N MET A 1 -4.41 9.11 13.71
CA MET A 1 -3.84 7.90 14.33
C MET A 1 -4.29 6.74 13.49
N THR A 2 -3.39 6.06 12.77
CA THR A 2 -3.75 4.89 11.97
C THR A 2 -4.24 3.79 12.89
N ASP A 3 -5.39 3.18 12.58
CA ASP A 3 -5.84 1.97 13.28
C ASP A 3 -5.13 0.71 12.72
N LEU A 4 -3.79 0.75 12.69
CA LEU A 4 -2.94 -0.43 12.45
C LEU A 4 -2.99 -1.42 13.62
N ASN A 5 -3.61 -1.03 14.74
CA ASN A 5 -3.87 -1.89 15.88
C ASN A 5 -5.05 -2.85 15.62
N HIS A 6 -5.94 -2.55 14.66
CA HIS A 6 -7.09 -3.38 14.34
C HIS A 6 -6.91 -4.16 13.03
N ILE A 7 -6.68 -5.47 13.15
CA ILE A 7 -6.70 -6.42 12.03
C ILE A 7 -8.12 -6.45 11.43
N ALA A 8 -8.27 -5.99 10.19
CA ALA A 8 -9.58 -5.91 9.51
C ALA A 8 -10.05 -7.27 8.96
N SER A 9 -9.10 -8.14 8.61
CA SER A 9 -9.29 -9.55 8.24
C SER A 9 -7.93 -10.25 8.21
N SER A 10 -7.91 -11.58 8.20
CA SER A 10 -6.71 -12.37 7.93
C SER A 10 -6.98 -13.42 6.85
N PHE A 11 -5.92 -13.96 6.27
CA PHE A 11 -5.95 -15.11 5.36
C PHE A 11 -4.61 -15.86 5.43
N THR A 12 -4.59 -17.13 5.01
CA THR A 12 -3.42 -18.02 5.11
C THR A 12 -2.83 -18.30 3.73
N VAL A 13 -1.51 -18.21 3.61
CA VAL A 13 -0.72 -18.61 2.44
C VAL A 13 -0.15 -20.01 2.69
N THR A 14 -0.36 -20.93 1.75
CA THR A 14 0.05 -22.34 1.86
C THR A 14 0.92 -22.81 0.71
N SER A 15 0.77 -22.18 -0.46
CA SER A 15 1.46 -22.52 -1.70
C SER A 15 2.89 -22.00 -1.81
N GLY A 16 3.33 -21.13 -0.90
CA GLY A 16 4.57 -20.35 -1.01
C GLY A 16 4.46 -19.17 -2.00
N ALA A 17 3.26 -18.81 -2.46
CA ALA A 17 3.04 -17.75 -3.42
C ALA A 17 1.68 -17.04 -3.29
N LEU A 18 1.66 -15.78 -3.74
CA LEU A 18 0.46 -14.95 -3.80
C LEU A 18 0.16 -14.56 -5.25
N CYS A 19 -1.08 -14.75 -5.70
CA CYS A 19 -1.62 -14.11 -6.90
C CYS A 19 -2.31 -12.79 -6.52
N PHE A 20 -2.20 -11.76 -7.36
CA PHE A 20 -2.66 -10.41 -7.03
C PHE A 20 -3.21 -9.60 -8.22
N GLY A 21 -4.03 -8.59 -7.94
CA GLY A 21 -4.60 -7.68 -8.96
C GLY A 21 -6.09 -7.92 -9.23
N THR A 22 -6.56 -7.57 -10.43
CA THR A 22 -7.93 -7.85 -10.88
C THR A 22 -8.19 -9.36 -11.00
N LEU A 23 -9.44 -9.79 -11.22
CA LEU A 23 -9.73 -11.22 -11.40
C LEU A 23 -8.95 -11.83 -12.58
N SER A 24 -8.85 -11.12 -13.71
CA SER A 24 -8.03 -11.55 -14.85
C SER A 24 -6.54 -11.64 -14.52
N ASN A 25 -5.99 -10.69 -13.74
CA ASN A 25 -4.59 -10.77 -13.28
C ASN A 25 -4.37 -12.02 -12.41
N MET A 26 -5.22 -12.23 -11.41
CA MET A 26 -5.12 -13.38 -10.51
C MET A 26 -5.32 -14.72 -11.22
N LEU A 27 -6.20 -14.78 -12.23
CA LEU A 27 -6.42 -15.98 -13.03
C LEU A 27 -5.16 -16.32 -13.85
N GLY A 28 -4.57 -15.34 -14.53
CA GLY A 28 -3.30 -15.51 -15.23
C GLY A 28 -2.17 -15.94 -14.28
N GLY A 29 -2.02 -15.24 -13.15
CA GLY A 29 -1.05 -15.56 -12.11
C GLY A 29 -1.19 -16.97 -11.53
N ALA A 30 -2.43 -17.48 -11.37
CA ALA A 30 -2.70 -18.82 -10.86
C ALA A 30 -2.51 -19.93 -11.91
N HIS A 31 -2.64 -19.62 -13.21
CA HIS A 31 -2.29 -20.54 -14.30
C HIS A 31 -0.78 -20.57 -14.59
N ALA A 32 -0.07 -19.48 -14.33
CA ALA A 32 1.38 -19.44 -14.38
C ALA A 32 2.01 -20.28 -13.25
N LEU A 33 3.21 -20.81 -13.52
CA LEU A 33 4.07 -21.37 -12.47
C LEU A 33 4.40 -20.27 -11.45
N ILE A 34 4.68 -20.68 -10.21
CA ILE A 34 5.23 -19.77 -9.19
C ILE A 34 6.55 -19.19 -9.72
N GLN A 35 6.58 -17.87 -9.88
CA GLN A 35 7.74 -17.16 -10.42
C GLN A 35 8.87 -17.04 -9.39
N TYR A 36 10.06 -16.70 -9.85
CA TYR A 36 11.08 -16.15 -8.96
C TYR A 36 10.71 -14.73 -8.52
N PRO A 37 11.30 -14.22 -7.42
CA PRO A 37 11.11 -12.84 -6.97
C PRO A 37 11.40 -11.84 -8.10
N PRO A 38 10.47 -10.92 -8.41
CA PRO A 38 10.51 -10.16 -9.65
C PRO A 38 11.78 -9.30 -9.75
N THR A 39 12.45 -9.39 -10.90
CA THR A 39 13.63 -8.60 -11.27
C THR A 39 13.31 -7.55 -12.34
N SER A 40 12.03 -7.35 -12.66
CA SER A 40 11.58 -6.61 -13.82
C SER A 40 11.99 -5.14 -13.76
N SER A 41 12.98 -4.76 -14.58
CA SER A 41 13.26 -3.36 -14.90
C SER A 41 12.13 -2.76 -15.74
N PRO A 42 11.90 -1.43 -15.69
CA PRO A 42 10.87 -0.78 -16.46
C PRO A 42 11.13 -0.92 -17.97
N ARG A 43 10.09 -1.22 -18.76
CA ARG A 43 10.18 -1.29 -20.22
C ARG A 43 9.35 -0.17 -20.88
N PRO A 44 9.88 0.55 -21.86
CA PRO A 44 9.08 1.46 -22.68
C PRO A 44 8.07 0.68 -23.52
N THR A 45 6.79 0.97 -23.34
CA THR A 45 5.66 0.45 -24.13
C THR A 45 4.96 1.63 -24.79
N GLY A 46 5.48 2.07 -25.94
CA GLY A 46 5.01 3.27 -26.63
C GLY A 46 5.31 4.54 -25.84
N THR A 47 4.27 5.27 -25.44
CA THR A 47 4.35 6.50 -24.62
C THR A 47 4.29 6.23 -23.11
N VAL A 48 4.12 4.97 -22.70
CA VAL A 48 3.98 4.54 -21.30
C VAL A 48 5.19 3.69 -20.92
N VAL A 49 5.55 3.68 -19.64
CA VAL A 49 6.55 2.77 -19.07
C VAL A 49 5.85 1.82 -18.12
N ALA A 50 6.02 0.51 -18.34
CA ALA A 50 5.42 -0.55 -17.53
C ALA A 50 6.43 -1.66 -17.24
N HIS A 51 6.20 -2.40 -16.17
CA HIS A 51 6.92 -3.62 -15.84
C HIS A 51 6.13 -4.84 -16.37
N GLN A 52 6.83 -5.86 -16.85
CA GLN A 52 6.24 -7.16 -17.17
C GLN A 52 6.60 -8.17 -16.08
N PHE A 53 5.58 -8.78 -15.49
CA PHE A 53 5.67 -9.94 -14.62
C PHE A 53 4.35 -10.72 -14.71
N GLU A 54 4.40 -12.04 -14.50
CA GLU A 54 3.18 -12.79 -14.22
C GLU A 54 2.65 -12.33 -12.86
N HIS A 55 1.33 -12.20 -12.71
CA HIS A 55 0.70 -11.66 -11.48
C HIS A 55 0.66 -12.66 -10.32
N ASN A 56 1.77 -13.39 -10.12
CA ASN A 56 2.09 -14.11 -8.90
C ASN A 56 3.50 -13.75 -8.39
N VAL A 57 3.70 -13.82 -7.08
CA VAL A 57 5.02 -13.64 -6.44
C VAL A 57 5.23 -14.71 -5.37
N PRO A 58 6.47 -15.19 -5.12
CA PRO A 58 6.81 -15.92 -3.92
C PRO A 58 6.39 -15.15 -2.67
N ALA A 59 5.85 -15.85 -1.68
CA ALA A 59 5.31 -15.25 -0.48
C ALA A 59 5.49 -16.17 0.72
N LYS A 60 5.73 -15.57 1.89
CA LYS A 60 5.91 -16.30 3.14
C LYS A 60 4.64 -17.08 3.50
N ASN A 61 4.80 -18.40 3.66
CA ASN A 61 3.75 -19.29 4.14
C ASN A 61 3.39 -18.98 5.60
N GLY A 62 2.10 -19.08 5.91
CA GLY A 62 1.53 -18.73 7.22
C GLY A 62 0.40 -17.71 7.11
N ASP A 63 -0.02 -17.17 8.24
CA ASP A 63 -1.12 -16.22 8.31
C ASP A 63 -0.69 -14.80 7.97
N TRP A 64 -1.51 -14.11 7.20
CA TRP A 64 -1.35 -12.72 6.80
C TRP A 64 -2.49 -11.87 7.37
N ASN A 65 -2.11 -10.87 8.15
CA ASN A 65 -3.02 -9.89 8.71
C ASN A 65 -3.22 -8.75 7.72
N VAL A 66 -4.47 -8.32 7.55
CA VAL A 66 -4.86 -7.23 6.64
C VAL A 66 -5.43 -6.07 7.44
N TYR A 67 -4.92 -4.88 7.17
CA TYR A 67 -5.21 -3.63 7.85
C TYR A 67 -5.82 -2.62 6.87
N LYS A 68 -6.74 -1.79 7.36
CA LYS A 68 -7.31 -0.68 6.59
C LYS A 68 -6.53 0.60 6.90
N LEU A 69 -6.09 1.30 5.87
CA LEU A 69 -5.52 2.63 5.99
C LEU A 69 -6.64 3.65 5.73
N ARG A 70 -6.81 4.60 6.65
CA ARG A 70 -7.85 5.62 6.66
C ARG A 70 -7.33 6.92 7.23
N ASP A 71 -7.57 8.05 6.57
CA ASP A 71 -7.36 9.36 7.19
C ASP A 71 -7.98 9.40 8.61
N ILE A 72 -7.31 10.04 9.58
CA ILE A 72 -7.82 10.17 10.95
C ILE A 72 -9.20 10.85 10.98
N ASP A 73 -9.42 11.79 10.08
CA ASP A 73 -10.65 12.58 10.00
C ASP A 73 -11.72 11.92 9.09
N SER A 74 -11.46 10.73 8.55
CA SER A 74 -12.34 10.03 7.60
C SER A 74 -12.59 8.56 7.95
N PRO A 75 -13.85 8.09 7.97
CA PRO A 75 -14.14 6.65 8.09
C PRO A 75 -13.86 5.87 6.79
N ARG A 76 -13.54 6.56 5.69
CA ARG A 76 -13.23 6.00 4.37
C ARG A 76 -11.96 5.15 4.44
N VAL A 77 -11.87 4.14 3.59
CA VAL A 77 -10.63 3.38 3.38
C VAL A 77 -9.91 3.99 2.18
N ASP A 78 -8.71 4.49 2.41
CA ASP A 78 -7.88 5.18 1.41
C ASP A 78 -6.70 4.30 0.96
N GLY A 79 -6.45 3.19 1.66
CA GLY A 79 -5.44 2.20 1.34
C GLY A 79 -5.62 0.92 2.14
N TRP A 80 -4.87 -0.11 1.78
CA TRP A 80 -4.85 -1.40 2.48
C TRP A 80 -3.41 -1.86 2.65
N PHE A 81 -3.11 -2.48 3.79
CA PHE A 81 -1.83 -3.09 4.04
C PHE A 81 -2.02 -4.53 4.50
N ALA A 82 -1.32 -5.48 3.89
CA ALA A 82 -1.29 -6.88 4.30
C ALA A 82 0.15 -7.22 4.74
N ALA A 83 0.30 -7.94 5.85
CA ALA A 83 1.60 -8.37 6.35
C ALA A 83 1.50 -9.77 6.96
N HIS A 84 2.50 -10.61 6.74
CA HIS A 84 2.64 -11.89 7.42
C HIS A 84 2.70 -11.67 8.94
N GLN A 85 2.11 -12.57 9.74
CA GLN A 85 1.96 -12.43 11.20
C GLN A 85 3.26 -12.13 11.98
N ASP A 86 4.41 -12.64 11.50
CA ASP A 86 5.74 -12.38 12.09
C ASP A 86 6.31 -10.98 11.78
N VAL A 87 5.62 -10.16 10.99
CA VAL A 87 6.09 -8.83 10.55
C VAL A 87 5.34 -7.77 11.34
N ASP A 88 6.08 -6.96 12.10
CA ASP A 88 5.51 -5.74 12.69
C ASP A 88 5.04 -4.81 11.55
N PRO A 89 3.74 -4.52 11.45
CA PRO A 89 3.21 -3.80 10.31
C PRO A 89 3.67 -2.34 10.26
N VAL A 90 4.03 -1.73 11.40
CA VAL A 90 4.38 -0.31 11.46
C VAL A 90 5.77 -0.02 10.85
N PRO A 91 6.88 -0.65 11.31
CA PRO A 91 8.19 -0.43 10.71
C PRO A 91 8.26 -0.87 9.24
N GLU A 92 7.57 -1.95 8.88
CA GLU A 92 7.56 -2.44 7.50
C GLU A 92 6.82 -1.48 6.54
N LEU A 93 5.66 -0.95 6.94
CA LEU A 93 4.96 0.07 6.16
C LEU A 93 5.79 1.36 6.05
N THR A 94 6.37 1.83 7.14
CA THR A 94 7.22 3.04 7.15
C THR A 94 8.47 2.86 6.27
N LYS A 95 9.09 1.67 6.23
CA LYS A 95 10.16 1.32 5.28
C LYS A 95 9.67 1.44 3.83
N ILE A 96 8.54 0.82 3.50
CA ILE A 96 7.97 0.84 2.14
C ILE A 96 7.68 2.28 1.68
N LEU A 97 7.06 3.10 2.53
CA LEU A 97 6.70 4.47 2.21
C LEU A 97 7.91 5.39 2.01
N ARG A 98 8.98 5.23 2.80
CA ARG A 98 10.25 5.94 2.60
C ARG A 98 10.82 5.67 1.20
N VAL A 99 10.93 4.39 0.86
CA VAL A 99 11.64 3.90 -0.34
C VAL A 99 10.84 4.17 -1.62
N ALA A 100 9.53 3.94 -1.59
CA ALA A 100 8.65 3.93 -2.75
C ALA A 100 7.19 4.24 -2.37
N GLY A 101 6.97 5.41 -1.77
CA GLY A 101 5.65 5.93 -1.41
C GLY A 101 4.80 6.34 -2.62
N SER A 102 3.92 7.34 -2.41
CA SER A 102 3.07 7.87 -3.47
C SER A 102 3.92 8.65 -4.50
N PRO A 103 3.73 8.43 -5.82
CA PRO A 103 4.45 9.19 -6.85
C PRO A 103 4.00 10.66 -6.96
N TYR A 104 2.93 11.05 -6.25
CA TYR A 104 2.49 12.44 -6.10
C TYR A 104 3.13 13.13 -4.88
N GLU A 105 3.94 12.39 -4.12
CA GLU A 105 4.72 12.90 -3.00
C GLU A 105 6.22 12.83 -3.32
N GLU A 106 7.04 13.47 -2.48
CA GLU A 106 8.49 13.31 -2.55
C GLU A 106 8.85 11.89 -2.08
N THR A 107 9.11 11.01 -3.04
CA THR A 107 9.60 9.65 -2.80
C THR A 107 10.91 9.42 -3.54
N GLU A 108 11.80 8.62 -2.94
CA GLU A 108 13.12 8.33 -3.49
C GLU A 108 13.05 7.59 -4.84
N ASN A 109 12.04 6.72 -5.03
CA ASN A 109 11.95 5.85 -6.20
C ASN A 109 10.51 5.74 -6.73
N THR A 110 10.31 6.06 -8.00
CA THR A 110 9.02 5.91 -8.71
C THR A 110 8.94 4.65 -9.58
N PHE A 111 10.05 3.92 -9.76
CA PHE A 111 10.18 2.72 -10.59
C PHE A 111 11.07 1.68 -9.91
N ASN A 112 10.97 0.41 -10.33
CA ASN A 112 11.88 -0.64 -9.85
C ASN A 112 13.31 -0.37 -10.34
N ASN A 113 14.25 -0.36 -9.40
CA ASN A 113 15.68 -0.14 -9.67
C ASN A 113 16.54 -0.83 -8.60
N ASP A 114 17.86 -0.67 -8.69
CA ASP A 114 18.80 -1.30 -7.75
C ASP A 114 18.63 -0.82 -6.30
N ALA A 115 18.17 0.43 -6.08
CA ALA A 115 17.91 0.96 -4.75
C ALA A 115 16.66 0.33 -4.11
N THR A 116 15.56 0.21 -4.86
CA THR A 116 14.35 -0.48 -4.37
C THR A 116 14.64 -1.96 -4.09
N ARG A 117 15.48 -2.60 -4.93
CA ARG A 117 15.96 -3.98 -4.74
C ARG A 117 16.89 -4.13 -3.52
N ALA A 118 17.75 -3.14 -3.24
CA ALA A 118 18.58 -3.09 -2.04
C ALA A 118 17.73 -3.01 -0.77
N GLU A 119 16.69 -2.18 -0.78
CA GLU A 119 15.74 -1.97 0.32
C GLU A 119 14.64 -3.05 0.43
N LYS A 120 14.67 -4.05 -0.46
CA LYS A 120 13.74 -5.18 -0.51
C LYS A 120 12.28 -4.77 -0.78
N VAL A 121 12.08 -3.73 -1.59
CA VAL A 121 10.78 -3.25 -2.02
C VAL A 121 10.60 -3.49 -3.52
N PHE A 122 9.44 -4.02 -3.92
CA PHE A 122 9.03 -4.17 -5.32
C PHE A 122 7.81 -3.30 -5.61
N LEU A 123 7.85 -2.57 -6.73
CA LEU A 123 6.81 -1.62 -7.13
C LEU A 123 5.92 -2.21 -8.22
N VAL A 124 4.62 -2.16 -7.99
CA VAL A 124 3.56 -2.31 -8.98
C VAL A 124 2.95 -0.93 -9.21
N ASN A 125 3.14 -0.36 -10.39
CA ASN A 125 2.66 0.98 -10.73
C ASN A 125 1.35 0.93 -11.52
N ARG A 126 0.69 2.09 -11.66
CA ARG A 126 -0.57 2.32 -12.39
C ARG A 126 -0.72 1.53 -13.71
N TYR A 127 0.34 1.37 -14.48
CA TYR A 127 0.32 0.74 -15.80
C TYR A 127 0.66 -0.77 -15.79
N ASP A 128 1.11 -1.30 -14.65
CA ASP A 128 1.53 -2.69 -14.50
C ASP A 128 0.36 -3.64 -14.22
N TRP A 129 -0.86 -3.12 -14.01
CA TRP A 129 -2.06 -3.90 -13.71
C TRP A 129 -2.72 -4.56 -14.94
N GLY A 130 -2.11 -4.47 -16.11
CA GLY A 130 -2.52 -5.25 -17.29
C GLY A 130 -3.71 -4.71 -18.11
N TYR A 131 -4.33 -3.57 -17.76
CA TYR A 131 -5.44 -2.97 -18.52
C TYR A 131 -5.19 -2.77 -20.03
N TYR A 132 -3.92 -2.70 -20.44
CA TYR A 132 -3.49 -2.41 -21.80
C TYR A 132 -2.97 -3.62 -22.56
N VAL A 133 -3.00 -4.82 -21.96
CA VAL A 133 -2.48 -6.06 -22.53
C VAL A 133 -3.58 -7.10 -22.45
N GLY A 134 -4.06 -7.58 -23.60
CA GLY A 134 -5.19 -8.51 -23.68
C GLY A 134 -4.96 -9.76 -22.82
N GLY A 135 -5.64 -9.83 -21.68
CA GLY A 135 -5.59 -10.94 -20.74
C GLY A 135 -6.75 -11.92 -20.95
N SER A 136 -6.78 -12.98 -20.14
CA SER A 136 -7.96 -13.85 -20.05
C SER A 136 -9.16 -13.07 -19.51
N GLU A 137 -10.12 -12.78 -20.38
CA GLU A 137 -11.38 -12.15 -19.99
C GLU A 137 -12.10 -13.05 -18.96
N VAL A 138 -12.32 -12.49 -17.77
CA VAL A 138 -13.19 -13.09 -16.76
C VAL A 138 -14.53 -12.39 -16.89
N GLU A 139 -15.59 -13.15 -17.17
CA GLU A 139 -16.95 -12.62 -17.18
C GLU A 139 -17.35 -12.29 -15.73
N GLU A 140 -17.32 -11.00 -15.39
CA GLU A 140 -17.66 -10.49 -14.05
C GLU A 140 -19.13 -10.06 -13.98
N ALA A 141 -19.77 -10.26 -12.83
CA ALA A 141 -21.11 -9.75 -12.58
C ALA A 141 -21.12 -8.20 -12.60
N GLU A 142 -21.86 -7.63 -13.55
CA GLU A 142 -21.97 -6.19 -13.79
C GLU A 142 -22.30 -5.39 -12.52
N ASP A 143 -21.57 -4.30 -12.28
CA ASP A 143 -21.83 -3.38 -11.17
C ASP A 143 -22.17 -1.98 -11.68
N GLU A 144 -23.40 -1.82 -12.20
CA GLU A 144 -24.02 -0.57 -12.68
C GLU A 144 -23.95 0.64 -11.72
N GLU A 145 -23.52 0.44 -10.47
CA GLU A 145 -23.43 1.48 -9.43
C GLU A 145 -22.01 2.02 -9.22
N ASP A 146 -20.97 1.41 -9.80
CA ASP A 146 -19.58 1.89 -9.77
C ASP A 146 -18.86 1.53 -11.08
N GLU A 147 -18.94 2.42 -12.08
CA GLU A 147 -18.25 2.30 -13.37
C GLU A 147 -16.72 2.21 -13.21
N LEU A 148 -16.17 2.65 -12.07
CA LEU A 148 -14.75 2.62 -11.74
C LEU A 148 -14.36 1.40 -10.90
N ALA A 149 -15.27 0.46 -10.60
CA ALA A 149 -15.02 -0.71 -9.77
C ALA A 149 -13.81 -1.53 -10.25
N ALA A 150 -13.59 -1.60 -11.56
CA ALA A 150 -12.45 -2.28 -12.17
C ALA A 150 -11.09 -1.58 -11.90
N SER A 151 -11.09 -0.28 -11.55
CA SER A 151 -9.92 0.59 -11.38
C SER A 151 -9.60 0.94 -9.92
N ASN A 152 -10.37 0.38 -8.97
CA ASN A 152 -10.29 0.69 -7.55
C ASN A 152 -10.37 -0.56 -6.63
N THR A 153 -10.41 -1.76 -7.23
CA THR A 153 -10.39 -3.05 -6.53
C THR A 153 -9.27 -3.98 -7.02
N ILE A 154 -8.66 -4.70 -6.06
CA ILE A 154 -7.76 -5.82 -6.34
C ILE A 154 -7.96 -6.95 -5.31
N GLY A 155 -7.62 -8.17 -5.70
CA GLY A 155 -7.46 -9.29 -4.79
C GLY A 155 -5.99 -9.55 -4.44
N LEU A 156 -5.80 -10.27 -3.34
CA LEU A 156 -4.54 -10.89 -2.93
C LEU A 156 -4.88 -12.28 -2.37
N VAL A 157 -4.43 -13.34 -3.04
CA VAL A 157 -4.86 -14.73 -2.77
C VAL A 157 -3.68 -15.70 -2.80
N ASP A 158 -3.76 -16.77 -2.00
CA ASP A 158 -2.85 -17.91 -2.07
C ASP A 158 -2.91 -18.57 -3.46
N HIS A 159 -1.76 -18.80 -4.10
CA HIS A 159 -1.69 -19.25 -5.50
C HIS A 159 -2.50 -20.54 -5.75
N ALA A 160 -2.37 -21.53 -4.86
CA ALA A 160 -3.11 -22.80 -4.93
C ALA A 160 -4.65 -22.64 -4.92
N HIS A 161 -5.17 -21.53 -4.40
CA HIS A 161 -6.60 -21.24 -4.28
C HIS A 161 -7.10 -20.20 -5.29
N GLY A 162 -6.19 -19.60 -6.09
CA GLY A 162 -6.48 -18.47 -6.97
C GLY A 162 -7.60 -18.72 -7.99
N ILE A 163 -7.56 -19.85 -8.72
CA ILE A 163 -8.59 -20.19 -9.71
C ILE A 163 -9.98 -20.31 -9.06
N ALA A 164 -10.08 -21.00 -7.91
CA ALA A 164 -11.34 -21.22 -7.21
C ALA A 164 -11.92 -19.91 -6.63
N LEU A 165 -11.06 -19.04 -6.09
CA LEU A 165 -11.48 -17.73 -5.57
C LEU A 165 -11.90 -16.78 -6.69
N VAL A 166 -11.19 -16.75 -7.83
CA VAL A 166 -11.61 -15.99 -9.02
C VAL A 166 -13.00 -16.43 -9.47
N GLN A 167 -13.24 -17.73 -9.66
CA GLN A 167 -14.55 -18.25 -10.08
C GLN A 167 -15.68 -17.92 -9.08
N LYS A 168 -15.38 -17.91 -7.77
CA LYS A 168 -16.32 -17.55 -6.71
C LYS A 168 -16.63 -16.05 -6.68
N TRP A 169 -15.63 -15.21 -6.89
CA TRP A 169 -15.75 -13.75 -6.84
C TRP A 169 -16.29 -13.13 -8.14
N ALA A 170 -16.03 -13.74 -9.31
CA ALA A 170 -16.59 -13.29 -10.60
C ALA A 170 -18.13 -13.22 -10.57
N ARG A 171 -18.77 -14.15 -9.86
CA ARG A 171 -20.23 -14.21 -9.63
C ARG A 171 -20.76 -13.17 -8.65
N GLN A 172 -19.92 -12.23 -8.19
CA GLN A 172 -20.26 -11.22 -7.19
C GLN A 172 -19.83 -9.84 -7.70
N LYS A 173 -20.73 -8.85 -7.57
CA LYS A 173 -20.44 -7.42 -7.70
C LYS A 173 -19.18 -7.07 -6.89
N SER A 174 -18.26 -6.28 -7.45
CA SER A 174 -16.90 -6.15 -6.91
C SER A 174 -16.86 -5.72 -5.43
N ARG A 175 -17.60 -4.66 -5.08
CA ARG A 175 -17.75 -4.15 -3.69
C ARG A 175 -18.42 -5.12 -2.71
N LYS A 176 -19.03 -6.21 -3.18
CA LYS A 176 -19.69 -7.25 -2.36
C LYS A 176 -18.80 -8.47 -2.11
N ARG A 177 -17.69 -8.62 -2.83
CA ARG A 177 -16.69 -9.68 -2.63
C ARG A 177 -16.15 -9.59 -1.20
N ARG A 178 -16.27 -10.69 -0.46
CA ARG A 178 -15.79 -10.78 0.93
C ARG A 178 -14.44 -11.50 1.00
N PRO A 179 -13.61 -11.20 2.02
CA PRO A 179 -12.43 -11.99 2.34
C PRO A 179 -12.77 -13.47 2.53
N SER A 180 -11.74 -14.29 2.41
CA SER A 180 -11.79 -15.74 2.55
C SER A 180 -10.54 -16.24 3.27
N GLU A 181 -10.58 -17.48 3.74
CA GLU A 181 -9.46 -18.15 4.41
C GLU A 181 -8.16 -18.11 3.60
N ASN A 182 -8.23 -18.11 2.26
CA ASN A 182 -7.05 -18.16 1.38
C ASN A 182 -6.87 -16.87 0.55
N GLY A 183 -7.51 -15.76 0.93
CA GLY A 183 -7.28 -14.48 0.27
C GLY A 183 -8.30 -13.39 0.56
N VAL A 184 -7.88 -12.15 0.33
CA VAL A 184 -8.63 -10.93 0.60
C VAL A 184 -8.99 -10.20 -0.71
N TRP A 185 -10.15 -9.53 -0.71
CA TRP A 185 -10.53 -8.57 -1.73
C TRP A 185 -10.50 -7.17 -1.12
N MET A 186 -9.74 -6.26 -1.75
CA MET A 186 -9.45 -4.92 -1.25
C MET A 186 -10.09 -3.88 -2.16
N TYR A 187 -10.93 -3.02 -1.58
CA TYR A 187 -11.71 -1.99 -2.27
C TYR A 187 -11.42 -0.62 -1.66
N ILE A 188 -11.18 0.37 -2.52
CA ILE A 188 -10.98 1.77 -2.14
C ILE A 188 -12.06 2.57 -2.90
N PRO A 189 -13.15 3.02 -2.24
CA PRO A 189 -14.30 3.61 -2.92
C PRO A 189 -13.94 4.89 -3.69
N ASP A 190 -14.64 5.12 -4.81
CA ASP A 190 -14.53 6.26 -5.75
C ASP A 190 -13.11 6.61 -6.23
N ALA A 191 -12.13 5.71 -6.05
CA ALA A 191 -10.74 5.98 -6.40
C ALA A 191 -10.42 5.64 -7.86
N GLU A 192 -9.28 6.14 -8.32
CA GLU A 192 -8.69 5.80 -9.62
C GLU A 192 -7.18 5.71 -9.47
N TYR A 193 -6.57 4.96 -10.38
CA TYR A 193 -5.12 4.69 -10.47
C TYR A 193 -4.59 3.97 -9.23
N MET A 194 -4.06 2.77 -9.45
CA MET A 194 -3.69 1.85 -8.39
C MET A 194 -2.17 1.71 -8.30
N TRP A 195 -1.66 1.60 -7.08
CA TRP A 195 -0.27 1.27 -6.80
C TRP A 195 -0.19 0.15 -5.77
N GLY A 196 0.71 -0.78 -6.02
CA GLY A 196 1.07 -1.87 -5.14
C GLY A 196 2.55 -1.76 -4.76
N ARG A 197 2.90 -2.14 -3.53
CA ARG A 197 4.29 -2.28 -3.07
C ARG A 197 4.41 -3.56 -2.27
N PHE A 198 5.25 -4.50 -2.72
CA PHE A 198 5.60 -5.66 -1.92
C PHE A 198 6.87 -5.38 -1.13
N GLY A 199 6.84 -5.67 0.17
CA GLY A 199 8.06 -5.82 0.97
C GLY A 199 8.47 -7.29 0.99
N PHE A 200 9.73 -7.55 0.66
CA PHE A 200 10.32 -8.88 0.69
C PHE A 200 11.13 -9.09 1.98
N ASN A 201 11.45 -10.36 2.27
CA ASN A 201 12.45 -10.72 3.26
C ASN A 201 13.86 -10.25 2.86
N ASP A 202 14.81 -10.41 3.79
CA ASP A 202 16.14 -9.78 3.69
C ASP A 202 17.00 -10.40 2.57
N ASP A 203 16.71 -11.62 2.13
CA ASP A 203 17.33 -12.29 0.98
C ASP A 203 16.66 -11.95 -0.37
N TYR A 204 15.53 -11.24 -0.35
CA TYR A 204 14.63 -11.03 -1.49
C TYR A 204 14.15 -12.35 -2.13
N THR A 205 13.77 -13.33 -1.30
CA THR A 205 13.30 -14.65 -1.74
C THR A 205 11.80 -14.84 -1.61
N GLU A 206 11.15 -14.16 -0.66
CA GLU A 206 9.70 -14.23 -0.46
C GLU A 206 9.11 -12.86 -0.07
N ALA A 207 7.92 -12.53 -0.57
CA ALA A 207 7.15 -11.39 -0.10
C ALA A 207 6.64 -11.66 1.33
N ARG A 208 6.72 -10.66 2.20
CA ARG A 208 6.24 -10.71 3.60
C ARG A 208 5.23 -9.61 3.92
N SER A 209 5.07 -8.65 3.03
CA SER A 209 4.11 -7.55 3.15
C SER A 209 3.68 -7.02 1.78
N PHE A 210 2.50 -6.39 1.73
CA PHE A 210 1.93 -5.77 0.54
C PHE A 210 1.10 -4.54 0.91
N LEU A 211 1.45 -3.39 0.35
CA LEU A 211 0.70 -2.13 0.43
C LEU A 211 -0.07 -1.90 -0.87
N TYR A 212 -1.36 -1.60 -0.79
CA TYR A 212 -2.22 -1.19 -1.88
C TYR A 212 -2.80 0.20 -1.61
N PHE A 213 -2.67 1.11 -2.57
CA PHE A 213 -3.10 2.50 -2.44
C PHE A 213 -3.43 3.14 -3.80
N THR A 214 -3.93 4.38 -3.79
CA THR A 214 -4.39 5.09 -5.00
C THR A 214 -3.88 6.53 -5.06
N GLN A 215 -4.24 7.29 -6.10
CA GLN A 215 -3.78 8.68 -6.26
C GLN A 215 -4.24 9.62 -5.13
N ARG A 216 -5.29 9.23 -4.39
CA ARG A 216 -5.87 9.99 -3.28
C ARG A 216 -5.25 9.67 -1.93
N THR A 217 -4.33 8.72 -1.86
CA THR A 217 -3.67 8.34 -0.62
C THR A 217 -2.49 9.27 -0.35
N GLU A 218 -2.71 10.30 0.47
CA GLU A 218 -1.65 11.19 0.95
C GLU A 218 -0.96 10.53 2.15
N PHE A 219 0.35 10.22 2.08
CA PHE A 219 1.13 9.66 3.18
C PHE A 219 1.91 10.72 3.99
N ARG A 220 2.06 11.96 3.48
CA ARG A 220 2.77 13.06 4.17
C ARG A 220 2.21 13.38 5.57
N VAL A 221 0.89 13.27 5.78
CA VAL A 221 0.24 13.49 7.09
C VAL A 221 0.66 12.44 8.14
N TRP A 222 1.10 11.25 7.69
CA TRP A 222 1.25 10.08 8.55
C TRP A 222 2.65 9.94 9.15
N MET A 223 3.68 10.33 8.39
CA MET A 223 5.08 10.28 8.89
C MET A 223 5.35 11.31 10.01
N VAL A 224 4.61 12.42 10.04
CA VAL A 224 4.74 13.45 11.10
C VAL A 224 4.28 12.90 12.44
N VAL A 225 3.11 12.26 12.48
CA VAL A 225 2.52 11.69 13.71
C VAL A 225 3.41 10.60 14.33
N GLN A 226 4.11 9.81 13.53
CA GLN A 226 5.07 8.83 14.07
C GLN A 226 6.31 9.47 14.70
N ARG A 227 6.86 10.54 14.10
CA ARG A 227 8.02 11.24 14.67
C ARG A 227 7.72 11.88 16.02
N GLU A 228 6.56 12.51 16.18
CA GLU A 228 6.18 13.12 17.47
C GLU A 228 5.92 12.09 18.57
N LEU A 229 5.36 10.92 18.25
CA LEU A 229 5.14 9.85 19.24
C LEU A 229 6.44 9.16 19.67
N VAL A 230 7.40 8.95 18.76
CA VAL A 230 8.72 8.41 19.11
C VAL A 230 9.48 9.39 20.01
N LEU A 231 9.43 10.70 19.73
CA LEU A 231 10.05 11.72 20.58
C LEU A 231 9.39 11.88 21.96
N ASN A 232 8.06 11.69 22.07
CA ASN A 232 7.32 11.78 23.34
C ASN A 232 7.32 10.48 24.17
N SER A 233 7.88 9.38 23.65
CA SER A 233 8.02 8.10 24.38
C SER A 233 9.35 7.95 25.13
N GLY A 234 10.25 8.93 25.02
CA GLY A 234 11.49 9.02 25.77
C GLY A 234 11.36 9.87 27.05
N GLU A 235 11.80 9.31 28.18
CA GLU A 235 12.12 9.99 29.44
C GLU A 235 10.96 10.60 30.27
N SER A 236 10.30 9.76 31.06
CA SER A 236 9.68 10.18 32.33
C SER A 236 10.67 10.04 33.51
N GLY A 237 11.59 11.00 33.63
CA GLY A 237 12.60 11.05 34.71
C GLY A 237 12.79 12.46 35.28
N HIS A 238 12.52 12.66 36.58
CA HIS A 238 12.68 13.96 37.25
C HIS A 238 14.14 14.44 37.27
N CYS A 239 14.41 15.70 36.90
CA CYS A 239 14.91 16.73 37.84
C CYS A 239 15.12 18.14 37.23
N ILE A 240 14.40 19.11 37.79
CA ILE A 240 14.85 20.48 38.17
C ILE A 240 16.03 21.13 37.39
N GLY A 241 15.70 22.15 36.58
CA GLY A 241 16.24 23.50 36.84
C GLY A 241 17.17 24.18 35.82
N ARG A 242 16.89 25.48 35.65
CA ARG A 242 17.75 26.56 35.11
C ARG A 242 18.02 26.56 33.61
N GLY A 243 17.34 27.50 32.94
CA GLY A 243 17.45 27.72 31.50
C GLY A 243 18.75 28.36 31.03
N LEU A 244 18.75 28.72 29.76
CA LEU A 244 19.64 29.74 29.21
C LEU A 244 18.84 30.66 28.29
N HIS A 245 19.06 31.95 28.47
CA HIS A 245 18.41 33.06 27.80
C HIS A 245 19.45 33.64 26.84
N LEU A 246 19.10 33.83 25.56
CA LEU A 246 19.89 34.63 24.63
C LEU A 246 18.93 35.38 23.69
N ASP A 247 18.47 36.52 24.18
CA ASP A 247 17.93 37.59 23.34
C ASP A 247 19.06 38.30 22.59
N SER A 248 18.90 38.53 21.28
CA SER A 248 19.58 39.63 20.59
C SER A 248 18.91 40.07 19.28
N GLY A 249 17.65 40.53 19.38
CA GLY A 249 17.15 41.73 18.70
C GLY A 249 16.91 41.75 17.16
N PRO A 250 16.12 42.72 16.65
CA PRO A 250 15.54 42.66 15.29
C PRO A 250 15.90 43.82 14.35
N LEU A 251 15.83 43.57 13.04
CA LEU A 251 15.61 44.55 11.97
C LEU A 251 14.83 43.85 10.83
N SER A 252 13.51 44.06 10.71
CA SER A 252 12.86 45.14 9.91
C SER A 252 13.03 44.99 8.38
N GLY A 253 11.96 44.57 7.71
CA GLY A 253 11.86 44.51 6.24
C GLY A 253 10.48 44.00 5.81
N GLU A 254 9.61 44.90 5.36
CA GLU A 254 8.20 44.63 5.06
C GLU A 254 7.98 43.89 3.72
N GLY A 255 6.93 43.05 3.64
CA GLY A 255 6.58 42.30 2.42
C GLY A 255 5.16 41.70 2.47
N ILE A 256 4.19 42.41 1.87
CA ILE A 256 2.73 42.17 1.92
C ILE A 256 2.24 41.73 0.52
N TRP A 257 1.33 40.76 0.28
CA TRP A 257 0.58 39.74 1.05
C TRP A 257 0.19 38.62 0.03
N GLY A 258 -0.39 37.45 0.34
CA GLY A 258 -0.79 36.85 1.61
C GLY A 258 -1.34 35.42 1.37
N SER A 259 -1.15 34.50 2.31
CA SER A 259 -1.63 33.11 2.25
C SER A 259 -2.86 32.92 3.16
N HIS A 260 -3.76 32.01 2.77
CA HIS A 260 -4.97 31.71 3.54
C HIS A 260 -4.64 31.10 4.90
N GLY A 261 -5.48 31.39 5.90
CA GLY A 261 -5.13 31.28 7.31
C GLY A 261 -5.02 29.85 7.84
N ALA A 262 -3.87 29.54 8.44
CA ALA A 262 -3.76 28.49 9.42
C ALA A 262 -4.31 28.99 10.77
N PHE A 263 -5.46 28.46 11.20
CA PHE A 263 -5.95 28.66 12.57
C PHE A 263 -5.39 27.55 13.48
N PRO A 264 -4.62 27.88 14.53
CA PRO A 264 -4.21 26.89 15.52
C PRO A 264 -5.38 26.59 16.46
N MET A 265 -5.95 25.38 16.39
CA MET A 265 -6.93 24.93 17.38
C MET A 265 -6.24 24.25 18.57
N ARG A 266 -6.71 24.59 19.78
CA ARG A 266 -6.17 24.11 21.04
C ARG A 266 -6.58 22.66 21.30
N LEU A 267 -5.64 21.89 21.83
CA LEU A 267 -5.94 20.65 22.55
C LEU A 267 -6.73 21.00 23.84
N GLN A 268 -7.83 20.31 24.08
CA GLN A 268 -8.51 20.27 25.38
C GLN A 268 -8.58 18.80 25.82
N VAL A 269 -8.20 18.56 27.07
CA VAL A 269 -7.88 17.23 27.65
C VAL A 269 -9.12 16.39 27.87
#